data_AF-A0A947RVA9-F1
#
_entry.id   AF-A0A947RVA9-F1
#
_cell.length_a   1.000
_cell.length_b   1.000
_cell.length_c   1.000
_cell.angle_alpha   90.00
_cell.angle_beta   90.00
_cell.angle_gamma   90.00
#
_symmetry.space_group_name_H-M   'P 1'
#
loop_
_entity.id
_entity.type
_entity.pdbx_description
1 polymer ?
#
loop_
_entity_poly.entity_id
_entity_poly.type
_entity_poly.pdbx_seq_one_letter_code
_entity_poly.pdbx_strand_id
1 'polypeptide(L)'
;MKSYYTTTQAAKLLSVSADTVLKWVKAGKIPSHRTPGGHNRISAEAVNALLPAAERTAETSGEPVVDPGYIYCWTFYGGPDGVRTECQECVAYKSQARRCYEMRVIPEEFGHLRLFCQSRCEDCEFYQLTHAQRRSVLIVSRNRGWTSDLVEQAAAAGLRLEIASSAYECGAVIEKFRPDFIVVDYSFGISRTKDICRHFNEDARIPFTRIILTSRQANWAEDCAQDVFGWIEKPFTMDQL
;
A
#
# COMPACT_ATOMS: atom_id res chain seq x y z
N MET A 1 -12.91 5.21 22.25
CA MET A 1 -13.86 4.38 21.48
C MET A 1 -14.95 5.30 20.93
N LYS A 2 -15.28 5.28 19.62
CA LYS A 2 -16.28 6.20 19.03
C LYS A 2 -17.70 5.73 19.35
N SER A 3 -18.55 6.60 19.92
CA SER A 3 -19.91 6.23 20.33
C SER A 3 -20.92 6.12 19.19
N TYR A 4 -20.64 6.75 18.03
CA TYR A 4 -21.54 6.77 16.87
C TYR A 4 -20.77 6.66 15.54
N TYR A 5 -21.39 5.97 14.59
CA TYR A 5 -20.89 5.71 13.24
C TYR A 5 -21.77 6.35 12.17
N THR A 6 -21.17 6.75 11.05
CA THR A 6 -21.92 7.06 9.82
C THR A 6 -22.40 5.78 9.13
N THR A 7 -23.34 5.90 8.20
CA THR A 7 -23.82 4.75 7.41
C THR A 7 -22.70 4.05 6.65
N THR A 8 -21.72 4.81 6.12
CA THR A 8 -20.55 4.27 5.44
C THR A 8 -19.60 3.55 6.40
N GLN A 9 -19.42 4.08 7.61
CA GLN A 9 -18.60 3.44 8.64
C GLN A 9 -19.25 2.16 9.16
N ALA A 10 -20.55 2.19 9.46
CA ALA A 10 -21.32 1.01 9.87
C ALA A 10 -21.34 -0.05 8.76
N ALA A 11 -21.45 0.35 7.49
CA ALA A 11 -21.38 -0.55 6.35
C ALA A 11 -20.03 -1.27 6.26
N LYS A 12 -18.94 -0.54 6.49
CA LYS A 12 -17.59 -1.11 6.56
C LYS A 12 -17.44 -2.10 7.72
N LEU A 13 -18.00 -1.79 8.90
CA LEU A 13 -17.97 -2.68 10.07
C LEU A 13 -18.80 -3.95 9.88
N LEU A 14 -19.92 -3.85 9.17
CA LEU A 14 -20.85 -4.96 8.91
C LEU A 14 -20.53 -5.71 7.61
N SER A 15 -19.47 -5.34 6.90
CA SER A 15 -19.09 -5.89 5.60
C SER A 15 -20.23 -5.89 4.56
N VAL A 16 -21.04 -4.83 4.54
CA VAL A 16 -22.13 -4.64 3.57
C VAL A 16 -21.99 -3.29 2.86
N SER A 17 -22.81 -3.05 1.84
CA SER A 17 -22.85 -1.74 1.18
C SER A 17 -23.51 -0.66 2.06
N ALA A 18 -23.13 0.61 1.86
CA ALA A 18 -23.79 1.73 2.55
C ALA A 18 -25.28 1.84 2.21
N ASP A 19 -25.69 1.42 1.01
CA ASP A 19 -27.08 1.35 0.59
C ASP A 19 -27.84 0.26 1.37
N THR A 20 -27.20 -0.88 1.63
CA THR A 20 -27.75 -1.94 2.50
C THR A 20 -28.01 -1.42 3.91
N VAL A 21 -27.07 -0.68 4.50
CA VAL A 21 -27.24 -0.06 5.83
C VAL A 21 -28.35 1.00 5.81
N LEU A 22 -28.42 1.83 4.77
CA LEU A 22 -29.50 2.81 4.61
C LEU A 22 -30.88 2.15 4.47
N LYS A 23 -30.97 1.03 3.75
CA LYS A 23 -32.19 0.22 3.65
C LYS A 23 -32.58 -0.36 5.01
N TRP A 24 -31.62 -0.84 5.80
CA TRP A 24 -31.88 -1.32 7.15
C TRP A 24 -32.32 -0.22 8.11
N VAL A 25 -31.74 0.98 8.00
CA VAL A 25 -32.19 2.17 8.75
C VAL A 25 -33.62 2.52 8.39
N LYS A 26 -33.94 2.60 7.09
CA LYS A 26 -35.31 2.91 6.61
C LYS A 26 -36.33 1.83 7.01
N ALA A 27 -35.90 0.57 7.08
CA ALA A 27 -36.71 -0.55 7.51
C ALA A 27 -36.75 -0.74 9.04
N GLY A 28 -36.08 0.12 9.82
CA GLY A 28 -36.04 0.03 11.29
C GLY A 28 -35.22 -1.14 11.86
N LYS A 29 -34.44 -1.85 11.03
CA LYS A 29 -33.63 -3.02 11.44
C LYS A 29 -32.35 -2.66 12.17
N ILE A 30 -31.86 -1.43 11.99
CA ILE A 30 -30.71 -0.90 12.73
C ILE A 30 -31.09 0.46 13.32
N PRO A 31 -31.08 0.62 14.65
CA PRO A 31 -31.38 1.89 15.29
C PRO A 31 -30.41 2.99 14.82
N SER A 32 -30.96 4.12 14.40
CA SER A 32 -30.15 5.29 14.02
C SER A 32 -30.85 6.59 14.40
N HIS A 33 -30.04 7.60 14.70
CA HIS A 33 -30.49 8.96 14.97
C HIS A 33 -30.16 9.87 13.78
N ARG A 34 -31.09 10.74 13.38
CA ARG A 34 -30.83 11.74 12.35
C ARG A 34 -30.29 13.02 12.96
N THR A 35 -29.18 13.52 12.43
CA THR A 35 -28.71 14.87 12.77
C THR A 35 -29.62 15.93 12.12
N PRO A 36 -29.62 17.18 12.62
CA PRO A 36 -30.35 18.29 11.99
C PRO A 36 -30.01 18.48 10.49
N GLY A 37 -28.80 18.09 10.06
CA GLY A 37 -28.38 18.08 8.65
C GLY A 37 -28.82 16.86 7.84
N GLY A 38 -29.73 16.02 8.35
CA GLY A 38 -30.34 14.91 7.60
C GLY A 38 -29.50 13.63 7.49
N HIS A 39 -28.33 13.56 8.12
CA HIS A 39 -27.47 12.36 8.09
C HIS A 39 -27.80 11.40 9.23
N ASN A 40 -27.77 10.09 8.96
CA ASN A 40 -27.96 9.07 10.00
C ASN A 40 -26.67 8.86 10.81
N ARG A 41 -26.83 8.63 12.11
CA ARG A 41 -25.80 8.23 13.07
C ARG A 41 -26.26 6.95 13.76
N ILE A 42 -25.44 5.92 13.68
CA ILE A 42 -25.74 4.58 14.18
C ILE A 42 -24.88 4.36 15.42
N SER A 43 -25.46 3.96 16.55
CA SER A 43 -24.69 3.73 17.77
C SER A 43 -23.78 2.50 17.62
N ALA A 44 -22.69 2.46 18.39
CA ALA A 44 -21.81 1.29 18.38
C ALA A 44 -22.54 0.01 18.81
N GLU A 45 -23.47 0.10 19.76
CA GLU A 45 -24.32 -1.03 20.20
C GLU A 45 -25.19 -1.56 19.06
N ALA A 46 -25.79 -0.67 18.26
CA ALA A 46 -26.64 -1.04 17.13
C ALA A 46 -25.86 -1.74 16.02
N VAL A 47 -24.60 -1.35 15.79
CA VAL A 47 -23.71 -2.05 14.85
C VAL A 47 -23.33 -3.42 15.40
N ASN A 48 -22.89 -3.49 16.67
CA ASN A 48 -22.42 -4.73 17.27
C ASN A 48 -23.53 -5.79 17.37
N ALA A 49 -24.79 -5.39 17.57
CA ALA A 49 -25.94 -6.30 17.61
C ALA A 49 -26.19 -7.04 16.29
N LEU A 50 -25.68 -6.52 15.16
CA LEU A 50 -25.85 -7.09 13.83
C LEU A 50 -24.63 -7.88 13.34
N LEU A 51 -23.57 -7.95 14.15
CA LEU A 51 -22.43 -8.83 13.87
C LEU A 51 -22.86 -10.31 14.07
N PRO A 52 -22.56 -11.19 13.11
CA PRO A 52 -22.98 -12.59 13.17
C PRO A 52 -22.37 -13.31 14.39
N ALA A 53 -23.15 -14.23 14.97
CA ALA A 53 -22.82 -14.94 16.21
C ALA A 53 -21.51 -15.73 16.21
N ALA A 54 -20.91 -15.97 15.03
CA ALA A 54 -19.65 -16.68 14.86
C ALA A 54 -18.41 -15.84 15.26
N GLU A 55 -18.55 -14.53 15.45
CA GLU A 55 -17.44 -13.62 15.80
C GLU A 55 -17.32 -13.35 17.31
N ARG A 56 -18.10 -14.03 18.16
CA ARG A 56 -18.07 -13.81 19.62
C ARG A 56 -17.10 -14.70 20.41
N THR A 57 -16.37 -15.62 19.76
CA THR A 57 -15.57 -16.64 20.48
C THR A 57 -14.18 -16.90 19.93
N ALA A 58 -13.62 -16.04 19.09
CA ALA A 58 -12.28 -16.24 18.52
C ALA A 58 -11.34 -15.06 18.80
N GLU A 59 -10.98 -14.88 20.06
CA GLU A 59 -9.75 -14.18 20.42
C GLU A 59 -8.63 -15.20 20.64
N THR A 60 -7.88 -15.53 19.59
CA THR A 60 -6.42 -15.70 19.69
C THR A 60 -5.76 -15.61 18.30
N SER A 61 -4.88 -14.61 18.16
CA SER A 61 -3.88 -14.40 17.11
C SER A 61 -4.33 -14.38 15.65
N GLY A 62 -4.62 -13.18 15.15
CA GLY A 62 -4.71 -12.89 13.72
C GLY A 62 -5.62 -11.69 13.48
N GLU A 63 -5.10 -10.48 13.69
CA GLU A 63 -5.79 -9.28 13.21
C GLU A 63 -6.11 -9.45 11.71
N PRO A 64 -7.36 -9.25 11.26
CA PRO A 64 -7.63 -9.13 9.84
C PRO A 64 -6.93 -7.85 9.38
N VAL A 65 -5.79 -8.02 8.72
CA VAL A 65 -5.08 -6.93 8.04
C VAL A 65 -6.02 -6.38 6.97
N VAL A 66 -6.76 -5.33 7.32
CA VAL A 66 -7.43 -4.49 6.33
C VAL A 66 -6.31 -3.79 5.58
N ASP A 67 -5.86 -4.33 4.45
CA ASP A 67 -4.87 -3.70 3.59
C ASP A 67 -5.50 -2.44 2.96
N PRO A 68 -5.10 -1.23 3.39
CA PRO A 68 -5.71 -0.01 2.87
C PRO A 68 -5.10 0.40 1.52
N GLY A 69 -4.17 -0.39 0.98
CA GLY A 69 -3.40 -0.07 -0.21
C GLY A 69 -2.17 0.80 0.05
N TYR A 70 -1.65 1.43 -1.00
CA TYR A 70 -0.62 2.45 -0.87
C TYR A 70 -1.19 3.67 -0.12
N ILE A 71 -0.87 3.79 1.16
CA ILE A 71 -1.25 4.96 1.97
C ILE A 71 -0.04 5.90 2.04
N TYR A 72 -0.31 7.17 1.80
CA TYR A 72 0.66 8.25 1.94
C TYR A 72 0.19 9.22 3.02
N CYS A 73 1.10 9.95 3.64
CA CYS A 73 0.70 10.88 4.71
C CYS A 73 -0.30 11.94 4.18
N TRP A 74 -0.11 12.44 2.95
CA TRP A 74 -0.99 13.43 2.35
C TRP A 74 -2.36 12.87 1.96
N THR A 75 -2.48 11.59 1.60
CA THR A 75 -3.78 10.97 1.34
C THR A 75 -4.48 10.61 2.66
N PHE A 76 -3.72 10.19 3.66
CA PHE A 76 -4.22 9.86 4.99
C PHE A 76 -4.80 11.09 5.72
N TYR A 77 -4.07 12.21 5.72
CA TYR A 77 -4.49 13.45 6.40
C TYR A 77 -5.27 14.43 5.52
N GLY A 78 -5.23 14.26 4.20
CA GLY A 78 -5.94 15.12 3.25
C GLY A 78 -7.47 15.07 3.39
N GLY A 79 -8.00 13.95 3.87
CA GLY A 79 -9.44 13.81 4.09
C GLY A 79 -10.27 13.90 2.79
N PRO A 80 -11.54 14.35 2.86
CA PRO A 80 -12.42 14.43 1.70
C PRO A 80 -12.02 15.52 0.70
N ASP A 81 -11.25 16.53 1.15
CA ASP A 81 -10.77 17.64 0.32
C ASP A 81 -9.56 17.25 -0.55
N GLY A 82 -9.06 16.02 -0.38
CA GLY A 82 -7.95 15.49 -1.15
C GLY A 82 -6.59 16.04 -0.71
N VAL A 83 -5.65 16.12 -1.65
CA VAL A 83 -4.27 16.53 -1.37
C VAL A 83 -4.20 18.05 -1.22
N ARG A 84 -3.75 18.54 -0.06
CA ARG A 84 -3.51 19.97 0.17
C ARG A 84 -2.43 20.51 -0.77
N THR A 85 -2.58 21.74 -1.25
CA THR A 85 -1.62 22.36 -2.19
C THR A 85 -0.22 22.43 -1.61
N GLU A 86 -0.08 22.71 -0.31
CA GLU A 86 1.20 22.75 0.39
C GLU A 86 1.90 21.39 0.39
N CYS A 87 1.15 20.28 0.33
CA CYS A 87 1.76 18.96 0.23
C CYS A 87 2.57 18.81 -1.05
N GLN A 88 2.19 19.48 -2.14
CA GLN A 88 2.86 19.37 -3.44
C GLN A 88 4.32 19.87 -3.38
N GLU A 89 4.62 20.78 -2.46
CA GLU A 89 5.97 21.28 -2.23
C GLU A 89 6.81 20.42 -1.28
N CYS A 90 6.18 19.49 -0.55
CA CYS A 90 6.86 18.62 0.39
C CYS A 90 7.67 17.54 -0.32
N VAL A 91 8.91 17.31 0.12
CA VAL A 91 9.76 16.23 -0.43
C VAL A 91 9.12 14.85 -0.32
N ALA A 92 8.34 14.59 0.73
CA ALA A 92 7.62 13.32 0.86
C ALA A 92 6.64 13.10 -0.30
N TYR A 93 5.95 14.16 -0.74
CA TYR A 93 5.04 14.11 -1.88
C TYR A 93 5.80 14.02 -3.20
N LYS A 94 6.78 14.91 -3.42
CA LYS A 94 7.59 14.95 -4.65
C LYS A 94 8.32 13.64 -4.92
N SER A 95 8.82 13.00 -3.87
CA SER A 95 9.51 11.70 -3.94
C SER A 95 8.55 10.50 -3.82
N GLN A 96 7.24 10.74 -3.69
CA GLN A 96 6.19 9.72 -3.52
C GLN A 96 6.51 8.75 -2.38
N ALA A 97 7.06 9.27 -1.29
CA ALA A 97 7.53 8.48 -0.16
C ALA A 97 6.35 7.97 0.66
N ARG A 98 6.14 6.64 0.65
CA ARG A 98 5.21 5.95 1.57
C ARG A 98 5.57 6.18 3.04
N ARG A 99 6.85 6.42 3.31
CA ARG A 99 7.41 6.59 4.65
C ARG A 99 7.90 8.01 4.84
N CYS A 100 6.98 8.94 4.98
CA CYS A 100 7.32 10.36 5.16
C CYS A 100 8.32 10.60 6.31
N TYR A 101 8.27 9.76 7.35
CA TYR A 101 9.17 9.78 8.50
C TYR A 101 10.64 9.47 8.16
N GLU A 102 10.94 8.69 7.12
CA GLU A 102 12.33 8.47 6.65
C GLU A 102 12.90 9.78 6.05
N MET A 103 12.05 10.63 5.49
CA MET A 103 12.44 11.92 4.90
C MET A 103 12.54 13.05 5.94
N ARG A 104 12.14 12.81 7.20
CA ARG A 104 12.14 13.84 8.25
C ARG A 104 13.55 14.33 8.63
N VAL A 105 14.57 13.53 8.32
CA VAL A 105 15.99 13.86 8.52
C VAL A 105 16.47 14.99 7.61
N ILE A 106 15.76 15.27 6.51
CA ILE A 106 16.10 16.35 5.59
C ILE A 106 15.73 17.70 6.24
N PRO A 107 16.62 18.71 6.20
CA PRO A 107 16.33 20.05 6.69
C PRO A 107 15.05 20.64 6.09
N GLU A 108 14.29 21.39 6.90
CA GLU A 108 12.95 21.89 6.54
C GLU A 108 12.99 22.85 5.34
N GLU A 109 14.06 23.63 5.23
CA GLU A 109 14.36 24.54 4.12
C GLU A 109 14.49 23.86 2.74
N PHE A 110 14.80 22.56 2.70
CA PHE A 110 15.01 21.81 1.44
C PHE A 110 14.11 20.57 1.33
N GLY A 111 13.15 20.39 2.24
CA GLY A 111 12.67 19.04 2.51
C GLY A 111 11.27 18.92 3.08
N HIS A 112 11.18 18.12 4.13
CA HIS A 112 9.91 17.62 4.63
C HIS A 112 9.16 18.72 5.40
N LEU A 113 8.09 19.25 4.79
CA LEU A 113 7.33 20.42 5.29
C LEU A 113 6.52 20.20 6.58
N ARG A 114 6.43 18.96 7.08
CA ARG A 114 5.84 18.64 8.39
C ARG A 114 4.40 19.14 8.60
N LEU A 115 3.64 19.35 7.52
CA LEU A 115 2.29 19.95 7.53
C LEU A 115 1.29 19.30 8.49
N PHE A 116 1.45 18.00 8.78
CA PHE A 116 0.61 17.22 9.69
C PHE A 116 1.35 16.72 10.93
N CYS A 117 2.65 17.02 11.04
CA CYS A 117 3.48 16.55 12.13
C CYS A 117 3.29 17.48 13.34
N GLN A 118 3.15 16.89 14.54
CA GLN A 118 3.10 17.66 15.78
C GLN A 118 4.50 17.83 16.37
N SER A 119 5.00 16.78 17.04
CA SER A 119 6.27 16.82 17.78
C SER A 119 7.18 15.63 17.44
N ARG A 120 6.68 14.40 17.58
CA ARG A 120 7.46 13.17 17.32
C ARG A 120 6.70 12.22 16.38
N CYS A 121 7.43 11.30 15.75
CA CYS A 121 6.81 10.34 14.82
C CYS A 121 6.06 9.24 15.57
N GLU A 122 6.51 8.91 16.77
CA GLU A 122 5.93 7.91 17.66
C GLU A 122 4.48 8.28 18.05
N ASP A 123 4.18 9.58 18.09
CA ASP A 123 2.85 10.12 18.41
C ASP A 123 1.97 10.32 17.15
N CYS A 124 2.47 9.98 15.96
CA CYS A 124 1.79 10.20 14.69
C CYS A 124 0.95 8.97 14.30
N GLU A 125 -0.37 9.15 14.11
CA GLU A 125 -1.29 8.07 13.71
C GLU A 125 -0.85 7.38 12.40
N PHE A 126 -0.39 8.15 11.40
CA PHE A 126 0.10 7.59 10.15
C PHE A 126 1.36 6.73 10.34
N TYR A 127 2.27 7.16 11.23
CA TYR A 127 3.47 6.38 11.56
C TYR A 127 3.08 5.08 12.26
N GLN A 128 2.21 5.14 13.28
CA GLN A 128 1.76 3.95 14.00
C GLN A 128 1.15 2.90 13.06
N LEU A 129 0.40 3.33 12.04
CA LEU A 129 -0.18 2.44 11.03
C LEU A 129 0.85 1.85 10.05
N THR A 130 1.89 2.61 9.68
CA THR A 130 2.76 2.26 8.53
C THR A 130 4.19 1.86 8.89
N HIS A 131 4.68 2.18 10.08
CA HIS A 131 6.08 1.95 10.48
C HIS A 131 6.46 0.47 10.55
N ALA A 132 5.51 -0.41 10.90
CA ALA A 132 5.72 -1.85 10.95
C ALA A 132 5.62 -2.52 9.57
N GLN A 133 5.21 -1.79 8.52
CA GLN A 133 5.11 -2.37 7.18
C GLN A 133 6.51 -2.63 6.62
N ARG A 134 6.85 -3.91 6.47
CA ARG A 134 8.07 -4.37 5.80
C ARG A 134 8.06 -3.98 4.33
N ARG A 135 9.24 -3.68 3.76
CA ARG A 135 9.39 -3.38 2.34
C ARG A 135 8.99 -4.61 1.52
N SER A 136 8.16 -4.41 0.50
CA SER A 136 7.72 -5.49 -0.38
C SER A 136 8.42 -5.42 -1.74
N VAL A 137 8.97 -6.54 -2.18
CA VAL A 137 9.67 -6.66 -3.46
C VAL A 137 9.03 -7.76 -4.29
N LEU A 138 8.72 -7.47 -5.54
CA LEU A 138 8.29 -8.48 -6.52
C LEU A 138 9.45 -8.76 -7.47
N ILE A 139 9.89 -10.02 -7.56
CA ILE A 139 10.89 -10.44 -8.53
C ILE A 139 10.20 -11.10 -9.71
N VAL A 140 10.44 -10.58 -10.91
CA VAL A 140 9.96 -11.15 -12.16
C VAL A 140 11.11 -11.90 -12.83
N SER A 141 11.12 -13.24 -12.74
CA SER A 141 12.18 -14.10 -13.31
C SER A 141 11.71 -15.53 -13.53
N ARG A 142 12.34 -16.22 -14.50
CA ARG A 142 12.16 -17.67 -14.72
C ARG A 142 13.25 -18.52 -14.05
N ASN A 143 14.28 -17.90 -13.48
CA ASN A 143 15.41 -18.62 -12.90
C ASN A 143 15.07 -19.08 -11.47
N ARG A 144 14.44 -20.25 -11.36
CA ARG A 144 13.97 -20.82 -10.08
C ARG A 144 15.07 -21.04 -9.05
N GLY A 145 16.28 -21.41 -9.47
CA GLY A 145 17.40 -21.63 -8.56
C GLY A 145 17.76 -20.33 -7.85
N TRP A 146 18.10 -19.31 -8.63
CA TRP A 146 18.43 -17.98 -8.11
C TRP A 146 17.30 -17.36 -7.29
N THR A 147 16.05 -17.44 -7.74
CA THR A 147 14.93 -16.84 -7.00
C THR A 147 14.65 -17.54 -5.67
N SER A 148 14.91 -18.86 -5.55
CA SER A 148 14.69 -19.58 -4.30
C SER A 148 15.68 -19.11 -3.22
N ASP A 149 16.95 -18.93 -3.59
CA ASP A 149 17.98 -18.40 -2.68
C ASP A 149 17.63 -16.99 -2.17
N LEU A 150 16.97 -16.18 -3.00
CA LEU A 150 16.52 -14.83 -2.61
C LEU A 150 15.36 -14.83 -1.62
N VAL A 151 14.47 -15.83 -1.68
CA VAL A 151 13.37 -15.95 -0.70
C VAL A 151 13.91 -16.18 0.71
N GLU A 152 14.91 -17.06 0.84
CA GLU A 152 15.56 -17.34 2.12
C GLU A 152 16.26 -16.10 2.67
N GLN A 153 17.00 -15.38 1.82
CA GLN A 153 17.66 -14.13 2.19
C GLN A 153 16.66 -13.02 2.56
N ALA A 154 15.53 -12.93 1.85
CA ALA A 154 14.53 -11.88 2.10
C ALA A 154 13.87 -12.03 3.47
N ALA A 155 13.61 -13.28 3.88
CA ALA A 155 13.10 -13.57 5.21
C ALA A 155 14.07 -13.11 6.31
N ALA A 156 15.38 -13.34 6.12
CA ALA A 156 16.42 -12.89 7.04
C ALA A 156 16.56 -11.36 7.08
N ALA A 157 16.45 -10.70 5.92
CA ALA A 157 16.50 -9.24 5.79
C ALA A 157 15.19 -8.53 6.24
N GLY A 158 14.15 -9.27 6.60
CA GLY A 158 12.86 -8.70 6.99
C GLY A 158 12.09 -8.05 5.82
N LEU A 159 12.36 -8.49 4.59
CA LEU A 159 11.65 -8.07 3.39
C LEU A 159 10.48 -9.03 3.12
N ARG A 160 9.41 -8.52 2.49
CA ARG A 160 8.36 -9.35 1.91
C ARG A 160 8.72 -9.58 0.45
N LEU A 161 8.86 -10.83 0.03
CA LEU A 161 9.23 -11.17 -1.34
C LEU A 161 8.13 -12.01 -1.99
N GLU A 162 7.73 -11.64 -3.21
CA GLU A 162 6.93 -12.48 -4.10
C GLU A 162 7.68 -12.67 -5.42
N ILE A 163 7.44 -13.80 -6.08
CA ILE A 163 8.07 -14.14 -7.35
C ILE A 163 7.00 -14.39 -8.39
N ALA A 164 7.19 -13.81 -9.57
CA ALA A 164 6.39 -14.09 -10.75
C ALA A 164 7.30 -14.49 -11.92
N SER A 165 6.85 -15.45 -12.72
CA SER A 165 7.59 -15.97 -13.87
C SER A 165 6.94 -15.63 -15.22
N SER A 166 5.75 -15.02 -15.18
CA SER A 166 4.94 -14.65 -16.34
C SER A 166 4.13 -13.38 -16.08
N ALA A 167 3.70 -12.71 -17.15
CA ALA A 167 2.85 -11.51 -17.05
C ALA A 167 1.51 -11.78 -16.33
N TYR A 168 0.95 -12.98 -16.50
CA TYR A 168 -0.26 -13.41 -15.80
C TYR A 168 -0.05 -13.47 -14.28
N GLU A 169 1.03 -14.13 -13.84
CA GLU A 169 1.40 -14.19 -12.42
C GLU A 169 1.66 -12.79 -11.85
N CYS A 170 2.36 -11.93 -12.59
CA CYS A 170 2.57 -10.54 -12.18
C CYS A 170 1.23 -9.84 -11.90
N GLY A 171 0.26 -9.97 -12.81
CA GLY A 171 -1.06 -9.34 -12.66
C GLY A 171 -1.83 -9.83 -11.43
N ALA A 172 -1.76 -11.14 -11.13
CA ALA A 172 -2.39 -11.75 -9.96
C ALA A 172 -1.71 -11.35 -8.65
N VAL A 173 -0.37 -11.31 -8.63
CA VAL A 173 0.41 -10.87 -7.46
C VAL A 173 0.14 -9.38 -7.18
N ILE A 174 0.17 -8.53 -8.19
CA ILE A 174 -0.05 -7.08 -8.06
C ILE A 174 -1.39 -6.73 -7.42
N GLU A 175 -2.44 -7.51 -7.70
CA GLU A 175 -3.78 -7.26 -7.18
C GLU A 175 -3.82 -7.16 -5.65
N LYS A 176 -3.01 -7.97 -4.97
CA LYS A 176 -2.98 -8.09 -3.51
C LYS A 176 -1.65 -7.64 -2.88
N PHE A 177 -0.54 -7.88 -3.54
CA PHE A 177 0.79 -7.73 -2.94
C PHE A 177 1.33 -6.29 -2.98
N ARG A 178 0.95 -5.51 -4.00
CA ARG A 178 1.29 -4.07 -4.16
C ARG A 178 2.74 -3.75 -3.75
N PRO A 179 3.72 -4.22 -4.54
CA PRO A 179 5.14 -4.14 -4.20
C PRO A 179 5.65 -2.69 -4.13
N ASP A 180 6.60 -2.40 -3.23
CA ASP A 180 7.35 -1.13 -3.23
C ASP A 180 8.34 -1.07 -4.41
N PHE A 181 8.93 -2.21 -4.73
CA PHE A 181 9.91 -2.37 -5.80
C PHE A 181 9.57 -3.60 -6.65
N ILE A 182 9.73 -3.47 -7.96
CA ILE A 182 9.66 -4.60 -8.89
C ILE A 182 11.03 -4.80 -9.51
N VAL A 183 11.60 -5.98 -9.35
CA VAL A 183 12.87 -6.36 -9.97
C VAL A 183 12.58 -7.22 -11.19
N VAL A 184 12.89 -6.73 -12.39
CA VAL A 184 12.63 -7.42 -13.65
C VAL A 184 13.91 -8.03 -14.21
N ASP A 185 13.90 -9.33 -14.41
CA ASP A 185 15.00 -10.09 -15.00
C ASP A 185 15.15 -9.84 -16.49
N TYR A 186 16.31 -9.32 -16.91
CA TYR A 186 16.62 -9.11 -18.31
C TYR A 186 16.72 -10.42 -19.13
N SER A 187 16.72 -11.59 -18.48
CA SER A 187 16.70 -12.90 -19.15
C SER A 187 15.46 -13.14 -20.03
N PHE A 188 14.38 -12.34 -19.90
CA PHE A 188 13.24 -12.37 -20.82
C PHE A 188 13.58 -11.80 -22.22
N GLY A 189 14.73 -11.15 -22.38
CA GLY A 189 15.15 -10.46 -23.59
C GLY A 189 14.62 -9.03 -23.68
N ILE A 190 15.25 -8.20 -24.52
CA ILE A 190 15.02 -6.75 -24.58
C ILE A 190 13.56 -6.36 -24.85
N SER A 191 12.92 -6.94 -25.87
CA SER A 191 11.56 -6.58 -26.26
C SER A 191 10.55 -6.92 -25.17
N ARG A 192 10.59 -8.14 -24.62
CA ARG A 192 9.65 -8.56 -23.57
C ARG A 192 9.88 -7.78 -22.27
N THR A 193 11.13 -7.50 -21.93
CA THR A 193 11.45 -6.71 -20.73
C THR A 193 10.88 -5.30 -20.84
N LYS A 194 11.02 -4.65 -22.01
CA LYS A 194 10.41 -3.34 -22.29
C LYS A 194 8.88 -3.39 -22.13
N ASP A 195 8.23 -4.39 -22.70
CA ASP A 195 6.78 -4.51 -22.60
C ASP A 195 6.32 -4.76 -21.16
N ILE A 196 7.06 -5.57 -20.37
CA ILE A 196 6.78 -5.78 -18.94
C ILE A 196 6.90 -4.45 -18.17
N CYS A 197 7.97 -3.68 -18.38
CA CYS A 197 8.16 -2.41 -17.69
C CYS A 197 7.06 -1.40 -18.04
N ARG A 198 6.69 -1.29 -19.33
CA ARG A 198 5.59 -0.44 -19.78
C ARG A 198 4.28 -0.78 -19.08
N HIS A 199 3.91 -2.07 -19.04
CA HIS A 199 2.70 -2.51 -18.36
C HIS A 199 2.70 -2.16 -16.87
N PHE A 200 3.84 -2.24 -16.19
CA PHE A 200 3.93 -1.85 -14.78
C PHE A 200 3.78 -0.34 -14.57
N ASN A 201 4.39 0.49 -15.42
CA ASN A 201 4.26 1.94 -15.33
C ASN A 201 2.85 2.44 -15.65
N GLU A 202 2.13 1.74 -16.54
CA GLU A 202 0.75 2.07 -16.92
C GLU A 202 -0.30 1.50 -15.93
N ASP A 203 0.09 0.61 -15.02
CA ASP A 203 -0.84 -0.06 -14.09
C ASP A 203 -1.20 0.85 -12.91
N ALA A 204 -2.42 1.39 -12.95
CA ALA A 204 -2.97 2.26 -11.90
C ALA A 204 -3.05 1.62 -10.50
N ARG A 205 -2.90 0.29 -10.38
CA ARG A 205 -2.87 -0.41 -9.08
C ARG A 205 -1.54 -0.21 -8.36
N ILE A 206 -0.47 0.10 -9.09
CA ILE A 206 0.91 0.21 -8.58
C ILE A 206 1.60 1.52 -9.04
N PRO A 207 0.95 2.69 -8.91
CA PRO A 207 1.27 3.91 -9.67
C PRO A 207 2.65 4.52 -9.37
N PHE A 208 3.29 4.14 -8.27
CA PHE A 208 4.54 4.74 -7.79
C PHE A 208 5.61 3.69 -7.49
N THR A 209 5.45 2.50 -8.06
CA THR A 209 6.35 1.37 -7.82
C THR A 209 7.64 1.56 -8.60
N ARG A 210 8.78 1.38 -7.93
CA ARG A 210 10.08 1.56 -8.55
C ARG A 210 10.52 0.28 -9.25
N ILE A 211 10.77 0.36 -10.55
CA ILE A 211 11.21 -0.77 -11.36
C ILE A 211 12.74 -0.82 -11.40
N ILE A 212 13.33 -1.95 -11.03
CA ILE A 212 14.76 -2.22 -11.08
C ILE A 212 15.01 -3.32 -12.12
N LEU A 213 15.87 -3.06 -13.10
CA LEU A 213 16.29 -4.11 -14.04
C LEU A 213 17.43 -4.93 -13.47
N THR A 214 17.51 -6.20 -13.86
CA THR A 214 18.64 -7.02 -13.41
C THR A 214 19.14 -7.99 -14.47
N SER A 215 20.46 -8.08 -14.65
CA SER A 215 21.13 -8.83 -15.72
C SER A 215 22.49 -9.34 -15.27
N ARG A 216 23.01 -10.39 -15.92
CA ARG A 216 24.40 -10.87 -15.76
C ARG A 216 25.44 -10.06 -16.54
N GLN A 217 25.00 -9.23 -17.49
CA GLN A 217 25.87 -8.40 -18.31
C GLN A 217 25.33 -6.98 -18.30
N ALA A 218 26.23 -6.01 -18.19
CA ALA A 218 25.94 -4.57 -18.19
C ALA A 218 25.49 -4.01 -19.55
N ASN A 219 25.09 -4.87 -20.50
CA ASN A 219 24.64 -4.47 -21.83
C ASN A 219 23.14 -4.13 -21.81
N TRP A 220 22.74 -3.25 -20.89
CA TRP A 220 21.37 -2.73 -20.83
C TRP A 220 21.26 -1.61 -21.88
N ALA A 221 20.29 -1.75 -22.78
CA ALA A 221 20.02 -0.71 -23.76
C ALA A 221 19.52 0.56 -23.04
N GLU A 222 20.14 1.70 -23.37
CA GLU A 222 19.75 3.04 -22.89
C GLU A 222 18.25 3.35 -23.09
N ASP A 223 17.59 2.61 -23.99
CA ASP A 223 16.17 2.73 -24.32
C ASP A 223 15.18 2.53 -23.16
N CYS A 224 15.55 1.85 -22.07
CA CYS A 224 14.66 1.67 -20.90
C CYS A 224 14.81 2.76 -19.84
N ALA A 225 15.70 3.75 -20.03
CA ALA A 225 16.13 4.66 -18.97
C ALA A 225 15.03 5.57 -18.39
N GLN A 226 13.97 5.86 -19.15
CA GLN A 226 12.88 6.72 -18.66
C GLN A 226 11.86 5.98 -17.79
N ASP A 227 11.76 4.67 -17.96
CA ASP A 227 10.73 3.82 -17.34
C ASP A 227 11.24 3.02 -16.14
N VAL A 228 12.55 3.07 -15.87
CA VAL A 228 13.24 2.21 -14.92
C VAL A 228 14.00 3.06 -13.92
N PHE A 229 13.83 2.76 -12.64
CA PHE A 229 14.48 3.47 -11.53
C PHE A 229 15.98 3.21 -11.47
N GLY A 230 16.41 2.00 -11.77
CA GLY A 230 17.82 1.63 -11.77
C GLY A 230 18.06 0.20 -12.25
N TRP A 231 19.30 -0.25 -12.19
CA TRP A 231 19.66 -1.62 -12.54
C TRP A 231 20.63 -2.22 -11.53
N ILE A 232 20.61 -3.54 -11.40
CA ILE A 232 21.48 -4.31 -10.51
C ILE A 232 22.04 -5.56 -11.20
N GLU A 233 23.35 -5.78 -11.06
CA GLU A 233 24.03 -6.93 -11.64
C GLU A 233 23.69 -8.24 -10.89
N LYS A 234 23.51 -9.33 -11.63
CA LYS A 234 23.33 -10.67 -11.05
C LYS A 234 24.65 -11.44 -10.98
N PRO A 235 24.86 -12.25 -9.93
CA PRO A 235 23.99 -12.42 -8.76
C PRO A 235 24.14 -11.27 -7.75
N PHE A 236 23.05 -10.90 -7.09
CA PHE A 236 23.04 -9.92 -5.99
C PHE A 236 22.40 -10.52 -4.74
N THR A 237 22.67 -9.92 -3.58
CA THR A 237 22.04 -10.27 -2.29
C THR A 237 20.90 -9.31 -1.94
N MET A 238 20.01 -9.70 -1.03
CA MET A 238 18.92 -8.83 -0.58
C MET A 238 19.40 -7.52 0.05
N ASP A 239 20.60 -7.48 0.63
CA ASP A 239 21.18 -6.26 1.20
C ASP A 239 21.48 -5.18 0.13
N GLN A 240 21.55 -5.56 -1.15
CA GLN A 240 21.77 -4.64 -2.26
C GLN A 240 20.47 -4.03 -2.82
N LEU A 241 19.30 -4.44 -2.29
CA LEU A 241 17.96 -3.93 -2.63
C LEU A 241 17.38 -3.07 -1.50
#